data_AF-A0A7W0WSL5-F1
#
_entry.id   AF-A0A7W0WSL5-F1
#
_cell.length_a   1.000
_cell.length_b   1.000
_cell.length_c   1.000
_cell.angle_alpha   90.00
_cell.angle_beta   90.00
_cell.angle_gamma   90.00
#
_symmetry.space_group_name_H-M   'P 1'
#
loop_
_entity.id
_entity.type
_entity.pdbx_description
1 polymer ?
#
loop_
_entity_poly.entity_id
_entity_poly.type
_entity_poly.pdbx_seq_one_letter_code
_entity_poly.pdbx_strand_id
1 'polypeptide(L)'
;KHLGLDITGATNLQLVSAFGIVGGAVFVFRFMSDRRRTFARHPLFLIAITSFAMPVPFLTHDPMLSFASYCLFIFLFEVAFTRVNNEIIVTTPIESMGYVAAFNQGCNTALMAIVIVGASAAIDASSVQLVTCVLASAALVAGCLIARGPFSARSS
;
A
#
# COMPACT_ATOMS: atom_id res chain seq x y z
N LYS A 1 -24.99 9.99 -9.12
CA LYS A 1 -24.56 11.02 -8.13
C LYS A 1 -23.08 11.26 -8.37
N HIS A 2 -22.71 12.41 -8.93
CA HIS A 2 -21.29 12.78 -9.13
C HIS A 2 -20.59 12.81 -7.77
N LEU A 3 -19.32 12.39 -7.69
CA LEU A 3 -18.52 12.26 -6.47
C LEU A 3 -18.34 13.58 -5.65
N GLY A 4 -19.08 14.64 -5.94
CA GLY A 4 -18.93 15.96 -5.31
C GLY A 4 -17.58 16.63 -5.60
N LEU A 5 -16.68 15.95 -6.30
CA LEU A 5 -15.39 16.45 -6.74
C LEU A 5 -15.53 17.04 -8.14
N ASP A 6 -15.21 18.32 -8.25
CA ASP A 6 -14.97 18.98 -9.52
C ASP A 6 -13.86 18.24 -10.30
N ILE A 7 -13.86 18.34 -11.63
CA ILE A 7 -12.86 17.70 -12.51
C ILE A 7 -11.44 18.08 -12.04
N THR A 8 -11.26 19.33 -11.63
CA THR A 8 -10.03 19.87 -11.04
C THR A 8 -9.57 19.09 -9.81
N GLY A 9 -10.49 18.69 -8.93
CA GLY A 9 -10.19 17.92 -7.72
C GLY A 9 -9.72 16.50 -8.05
N ALA A 10 -10.34 15.84 -9.02
CA ALA A 10 -9.92 14.52 -9.48
C ALA A 10 -8.52 14.56 -10.15
N THR A 11 -8.26 15.58 -10.98
CA THR A 11 -6.93 15.77 -11.58
C THR A 11 -5.86 16.01 -10.53
N ASN A 12 -6.13 16.84 -9.52
CA ASN A 12 -5.18 17.09 -8.44
C ASN A 12 -4.87 15.83 -7.63
N LEU A 13 -5.88 15.00 -7.32
CA LEU A 13 -5.66 13.70 -6.67
C LEU A 13 -4.73 12.79 -7.49
N GLN A 14 -4.92 12.75 -8.82
CA GLN A 14 -4.11 11.94 -9.71
C GLN A 14 -2.65 12.43 -9.76
N LEU A 15 -2.43 13.75 -9.74
CA LEU A 15 -1.09 14.33 -9.71
C LEU A 15 -0.39 14.02 -8.38
N VAL A 16 -1.10 14.22 -7.26
CA VAL A 16 -0.57 13.96 -5.92
C VAL A 16 -0.22 12.48 -5.75
N SER A 17 -1.07 11.56 -6.22
CA SER A 17 -0.77 10.13 -6.18
C SER A 17 0.44 9.78 -7.04
N ALA A 18 0.56 10.34 -8.25
CA ALA A 18 1.72 10.11 -9.11
C ALA A 18 3.03 10.56 -8.45
N PHE A 19 3.04 11.73 -7.77
CA PHE A 19 4.21 12.19 -7.02
C PHE A 19 4.54 11.26 -5.85
N GLY A 20 3.53 10.79 -5.11
CA GLY A 20 3.72 9.83 -4.02
C GLY A 20 4.34 8.52 -4.52
N ILE A 21 3.80 7.96 -5.62
CA ILE A 21 4.28 6.71 -6.22
C ILE A 21 5.73 6.88 -6.71
N VAL A 22 5.99 7.85 -7.58
CA VAL A 22 7.34 8.06 -8.12
C VAL A 22 8.34 8.36 -7.01
N GLY A 23 7.95 9.20 -6.04
CA GLY A 23 8.77 9.50 -4.87
C GLY A 23 9.11 8.26 -4.05
N GLY A 24 8.13 7.40 -3.78
CA GLY A 24 8.32 6.17 -3.00
C GLY A 24 9.25 5.17 -3.69
N ALA A 25 9.06 4.96 -4.99
CA ALA A 25 9.92 4.09 -5.79
C ALA A 25 11.38 4.58 -5.83
N VAL A 26 11.58 5.89 -6.07
CA VAL A 26 12.92 6.52 -6.06
C VAL A 26 13.55 6.42 -4.67
N PHE A 27 12.77 6.61 -3.60
CA PHE A 27 13.25 6.48 -2.23
C PHE A 27 13.78 5.07 -1.95
N VAL A 28 13.05 4.03 -2.36
CA VAL A 28 13.50 2.64 -2.20
C VAL A 28 14.77 2.38 -3.00
N PHE A 29 14.81 2.81 -4.26
CA PHE A 29 15.99 2.67 -5.12
C PHE A 29 17.24 3.33 -4.50
N ARG A 30 17.11 4.54 -3.94
CA ARG A 30 18.25 5.31 -3.43
C ARG A 30 18.69 4.93 -2.02
N PHE A 31 17.75 4.65 -1.12
CA PHE A 31 18.00 4.53 0.33
C PHE A 31 17.78 3.13 0.88
N MET A 32 17.15 2.24 0.12
CA MET A 32 16.83 0.89 0.56
C MET A 32 17.40 -0.21 -0.35
N SER A 33 18.27 0.14 -1.30
CA SER A 33 18.96 -0.85 -2.15
C SER A 33 19.92 -1.76 -1.36
N ASP A 34 20.42 -1.32 -0.20
CA ASP A 34 21.29 -2.13 0.65
C ASP A 34 20.59 -3.35 1.26
N ARG A 35 21.27 -4.51 1.19
CA ARG A 35 20.83 -5.80 1.77
C ARG A 35 20.78 -5.84 3.30
N ARG A 36 21.24 -4.79 4.00
CA ARG A 36 21.19 -4.76 5.47
C ARG A 36 19.74 -4.61 5.93
N ARG A 37 19.22 -5.67 6.57
CA ARG A 37 17.91 -5.75 7.23
C ARG A 37 17.93 -4.91 8.51
N THR A 38 17.63 -3.63 8.40
CA THR A 38 17.36 -2.76 9.55
C THR A 38 15.88 -2.89 9.91
N PHE A 39 15.51 -2.73 11.19
CA PHE A 39 14.12 -2.81 11.65
C PHE A 39 13.17 -1.89 10.84
N ALA A 40 13.62 -0.68 10.52
CA ALA A 40 12.88 0.29 9.68
C ALA A 40 12.68 -0.14 8.21
N ARG A 41 13.39 -1.18 7.76
CA ARG A 41 13.28 -1.76 6.42
C ARG A 41 12.52 -3.08 6.41
N HIS A 42 12.04 -3.55 7.58
CA HIS A 42 11.30 -4.79 7.70
C HIS A 42 9.91 -4.63 7.06
N PRO A 43 9.47 -5.55 6.18
CA PRO A 43 8.17 -5.43 5.49
C PRO A 43 6.99 -5.20 6.44
N LEU A 44 6.97 -5.88 7.58
CA LEU A 44 5.92 -5.72 8.59
C LEU A 44 5.84 -4.31 9.18
N PHE A 45 6.99 -3.67 9.41
CA PHE A 45 7.02 -2.31 9.95
C PHE A 45 6.47 -1.32 8.92
N LEU A 46 6.83 -1.51 7.64
CA LEU A 46 6.33 -0.68 6.54
C LEU A 46 4.82 -0.90 6.32
N ILE A 47 4.34 -2.15 6.39
CA ILE A 47 2.91 -2.46 6.34
C ILE A 47 2.17 -1.81 7.50
N ALA A 48 2.68 -1.92 8.73
CA ALA A 48 2.05 -1.33 9.91
C ALA A 48 1.93 0.20 9.78
N ILE A 49 3.02 0.90 9.43
CA ILE A 49 3.01 2.34 9.22
C ILE A 49 2.03 2.74 8.11
N THR A 50 2.04 2.01 6.99
CA THR A 50 1.13 2.28 5.87
C THR A 50 -0.33 2.09 6.27
N SER A 51 -0.65 1.04 7.02
CA SER A 51 -2.00 0.80 7.55
C SER A 51 -2.45 1.91 8.49
N PHE A 52 -1.57 2.42 9.37
CA PHE A 52 -1.89 3.55 10.25
C PHE A 52 -2.06 4.87 9.47
N ALA A 53 -1.33 5.07 8.38
CA ALA A 53 -1.44 6.25 7.54
C ALA A 53 -2.70 6.25 6.67
N MET A 54 -3.25 5.08 6.34
CA MET A 54 -4.41 4.92 5.44
C MET A 54 -5.67 5.73 5.80
N PRO A 55 -6.15 5.78 7.06
CA PRO A 55 -7.35 6.55 7.41
C PRO A 55 -7.10 8.06 7.55
N VAL A 56 -5.83 8.49 7.71
CA VAL A 56 -5.45 9.88 8.03
C VAL A 56 -6.01 10.92 7.04
N PRO A 57 -6.01 10.70 5.71
CA PRO A 57 -6.55 11.66 4.76
C PRO A 57 -8.02 12.01 4.95
N PHE A 58 -8.78 11.14 5.62
CA PHE A 58 -10.22 11.28 5.82
C PHE A 58 -10.60 11.83 7.21
N LEU A 59 -9.61 12.10 8.07
CA LEU A 59 -9.82 12.66 9.41
C LEU A 59 -9.86 14.19 9.45
N THR A 60 -9.40 14.85 8.38
CA THR A 60 -9.36 16.31 8.28
C THR A 60 -10.43 16.84 7.34
N HIS A 61 -10.97 18.01 7.67
CA HIS A 61 -11.88 18.76 6.79
C HIS A 61 -11.13 19.73 5.85
N ASP A 62 -9.84 19.94 6.07
CA ASP A 62 -9.01 20.79 5.22
C ASP A 62 -8.52 20.00 3.99
N PRO A 63 -8.87 20.44 2.76
CA PRO A 63 -8.48 19.75 1.53
C PRO A 63 -6.96 19.70 1.33
N MET A 64 -6.21 20.72 1.75
CA MET A 64 -4.75 20.72 1.59
C MET A 64 -4.09 19.68 2.49
N LEU A 65 -4.54 19.58 3.74
CA LEU A 65 -4.07 18.54 4.66
C LEU A 65 -4.49 17.14 4.20
N SER A 66 -5.69 16.99 3.62
CA SER A 66 -6.14 15.72 3.06
C SER A 66 -5.25 15.29 1.88
N PHE A 67 -4.93 16.20 0.95
CA PHE A 67 -4.02 15.89 -0.15
C PHE A 67 -2.59 15.60 0.32
N ALA A 68 -2.06 16.36 1.26
CA ALA A 68 -0.71 16.14 1.79
C ALA A 68 -0.59 14.79 2.50
N SER A 69 -1.56 14.45 3.34
CA SER A 69 -1.60 13.15 4.03
C SER A 69 -1.87 11.99 3.06
N TYR A 70 -2.69 12.19 2.02
CA TYR A 70 -2.88 11.21 0.96
C TYR A 70 -1.60 10.96 0.16
N CYS A 71 -0.86 12.01 -0.18
CA CYS A 71 0.46 11.92 -0.79
C CYS A 71 1.42 11.07 0.04
N LEU A 72 1.49 11.37 1.35
CA LEU A 72 2.32 10.64 2.29
C LEU A 72 1.91 9.17 2.40
N PHE A 73 0.61 8.89 2.47
CA PHE A 73 0.09 7.53 2.48
C PHE A 73 0.51 6.76 1.22
N ILE A 74 0.29 7.33 0.03
CA ILE A 74 0.67 6.71 -1.25
C ILE A 74 2.18 6.50 -1.35
N PHE A 75 2.97 7.47 -0.88
CA PHE A 75 4.42 7.34 -0.79
C PHE A 75 4.82 6.14 0.09
N LEU A 76 4.27 6.03 1.30
CA LEU A 76 4.57 4.94 2.23
C LEU A 76 4.12 3.58 1.67
N PHE A 77 2.93 3.54 1.06
CA PHE A 77 2.42 2.37 0.37
C PHE A 77 3.38 1.91 -0.72
N GLU A 78 3.85 2.82 -1.57
CA GLU A 78 4.76 2.48 -2.66
C GLU A 78 6.12 2.01 -2.14
N VAL A 79 6.62 2.61 -1.05
CA VAL A 79 7.84 2.15 -0.38
C VAL A 79 7.67 0.71 0.12
N ALA A 80 6.56 0.40 0.78
CA ALA A 80 6.26 -0.94 1.27
C ALA A 80 6.11 -1.94 0.11
N PHE A 81 5.33 -1.58 -0.91
CA PHE A 81 5.06 -2.39 -2.10
C PHE A 81 6.34 -2.71 -2.86
N THR A 82 7.16 -1.70 -3.18
CA THR A 82 8.42 -1.87 -3.90
C THR A 82 9.38 -2.75 -3.11
N ARG A 83 9.43 -2.59 -1.78
CA ARG A 83 10.29 -3.43 -0.93
C ARG A 83 9.88 -4.89 -0.92
N VAL A 84 8.59 -5.17 -0.78
CA VAL A 84 8.07 -6.54 -0.81
C VAL A 84 8.33 -7.19 -2.17
N ASN A 85 8.10 -6.47 -3.27
CA ASN A 85 8.40 -6.98 -4.61
C ASN A 85 9.88 -7.27 -4.80
N ASN A 86 10.77 -6.38 -4.32
CA ASN A 86 12.20 -6.63 -4.36
C ASN A 86 12.60 -7.88 -3.55
N GLU A 87 11.97 -8.15 -2.41
CA GLU A 87 12.25 -9.37 -1.64
C GLU A 87 11.75 -10.63 -2.37
N ILE A 88 10.57 -10.59 -3.00
CA ILE A 88 10.07 -11.69 -3.85
C ILE A 88 11.06 -11.99 -4.98
N ILE A 89 11.55 -10.95 -5.67
CA ILE A 89 12.52 -11.11 -6.75
C ILE A 89 13.85 -11.70 -6.24
N VAL A 90 14.37 -11.23 -5.10
CA VAL A 90 15.66 -11.71 -4.59
C VAL A 90 15.58 -13.14 -4.03
N THR A 91 14.41 -13.56 -3.56
CA THR A 91 14.21 -14.90 -2.95
C THR A 91 13.76 -15.97 -3.95
N THR A 92 13.30 -15.57 -5.13
CA THR A 92 12.78 -16.50 -6.15
C THR A 92 13.92 -17.00 -7.06
N PRO A 93 14.03 -18.32 -7.29
CA PRO A 93 14.95 -18.87 -8.30
C PRO A 93 14.68 -18.31 -9.70
N ILE A 94 15.73 -18.12 -10.50
CA ILE A 94 15.63 -17.53 -11.85
C ILE A 94 14.67 -18.34 -12.75
N GLU A 95 14.70 -19.66 -12.62
CA GLU A 95 13.87 -20.60 -13.40
C GLU A 95 12.35 -20.44 -13.15
N SER A 96 11.97 -20.04 -11.93
CA SER A 96 10.56 -19.85 -11.54
C SER A 96 10.12 -18.38 -11.51
N MET A 97 11.04 -17.43 -11.74
CA MET A 97 10.80 -15.99 -11.64
C MET A 97 9.62 -15.53 -12.49
N GLY A 98 9.54 -15.99 -13.74
CA GLY A 98 8.45 -15.61 -14.65
C GLY A 98 7.07 -16.01 -14.12
N TYR A 99 6.95 -17.23 -13.60
CA TYR A 99 5.69 -17.74 -13.03
C TYR A 99 5.31 -16.99 -11.75
N VAL A 100 6.26 -16.77 -10.85
CA VAL A 100 6.02 -16.06 -9.58
C VAL A 100 5.63 -14.61 -9.83
N ALA A 101 6.33 -13.91 -10.73
CA ALA A 101 6.02 -12.52 -11.08
C ALA A 101 4.64 -12.40 -11.72
N ALA A 102 4.29 -13.28 -12.67
CA ALA A 102 2.98 -13.30 -13.31
C ALA A 102 1.86 -13.59 -12.31
N PHE A 103 2.06 -14.57 -11.42
CA PHE A 103 1.10 -14.91 -10.38
C PHE A 103 0.90 -13.75 -9.39
N ASN A 104 2.00 -13.16 -8.90
CA ASN A 104 1.96 -12.01 -7.99
C ASN A 104 1.22 -10.83 -8.62
N GLN A 105 1.50 -10.50 -9.88
CA GLN A 105 0.82 -9.40 -10.58
C GLN A 105 -0.66 -9.70 -10.81
N GLY A 106 -1.01 -10.95 -11.16
CA GLY A 106 -2.38 -11.41 -11.28
C GLY A 106 -3.16 -11.27 -9.98
N CYS A 107 -2.59 -11.75 -8.87
CA CYS A 107 -3.16 -11.61 -7.53
C CYS A 107 -3.34 -10.15 -7.13
N ASN A 108 -2.33 -9.29 -7.33
CA ASN A 108 -2.42 -7.86 -7.00
C ASN A 108 -3.56 -7.18 -7.77
N THR A 109 -3.65 -7.44 -9.08
CA THR A 109 -4.70 -6.85 -9.92
C THR A 109 -6.09 -7.34 -9.50
N ALA A 110 -6.25 -8.64 -9.25
CA ALA A 110 -7.53 -9.21 -8.81
C ALA A 110 -7.95 -8.68 -7.43
N LEU A 111 -7.04 -8.63 -6.47
CA LEU A 111 -7.32 -8.10 -5.13
C LEU A 111 -7.66 -6.62 -5.18
N MET A 112 -6.95 -5.83 -5.99
CA MET A 112 -7.27 -4.42 -6.19
C MET A 112 -8.70 -4.25 -6.73
N ALA A 113 -9.10 -5.03 -7.72
CA ALA A 113 -10.47 -5.00 -8.26
C ALA A 113 -11.52 -5.36 -7.20
N ILE A 114 -11.28 -6.42 -6.42
CA ILE A 114 -12.17 -6.84 -5.32
C ILE A 114 -12.30 -5.73 -4.28
N VAL A 115 -11.19 -5.12 -3.87
CA VAL A 115 -11.19 -4.04 -2.87
C VAL A 115 -11.90 -2.81 -3.42
N ILE A 116 -11.67 -2.42 -4.67
CA ILE A 116 -12.36 -1.26 -5.28
C ILE A 116 -13.86 -1.48 -5.29
N VAL A 117 -14.34 -2.61 -5.78
CA VAL A 117 -15.77 -2.91 -5.87
C VAL A 117 -16.39 -3.04 -4.47
N GLY A 118 -15.76 -3.82 -3.59
CA GLY A 118 -16.25 -4.07 -2.24
C GLY A 118 -16.24 -2.81 -1.36
N ALA A 119 -15.16 -2.02 -1.41
CA ALA A 119 -15.08 -0.77 -0.67
C ALA A 119 -16.07 0.27 -1.19
N SER A 120 -16.27 0.37 -2.52
CA SER A 120 -17.27 1.29 -3.09
C SER A 120 -18.67 0.95 -2.60
N ALA A 121 -19.07 -0.32 -2.68
CA ALA A 121 -20.36 -0.77 -2.17
C ALA A 121 -20.51 -0.57 -0.65
N ALA A 122 -19.44 -0.80 0.13
CA ALA A 122 -19.44 -0.58 1.56
C ALA A 122 -19.53 0.92 1.92
N ILE A 123 -18.88 1.80 1.16
CA ILE A 123 -18.94 3.25 1.34
C ILE A 123 -20.36 3.75 1.06
N ASP A 124 -21.06 3.23 0.06
CA ASP A 124 -22.45 3.60 -0.22
C ASP A 124 -23.40 3.25 0.93
N ALA A 125 -23.11 2.16 1.66
CA ALA A 125 -23.91 1.71 2.79
C ALA A 125 -23.45 2.26 4.16
N SER A 126 -22.27 2.88 4.23
CA SER A 126 -21.66 3.31 5.50
C SER A 126 -20.87 4.62 5.33
N SER A 127 -19.77 4.81 6.06
CA SER A 127 -18.92 6.00 5.93
C SER A 127 -17.53 5.63 5.43
N VAL A 128 -16.92 6.54 4.67
CA VAL A 128 -15.56 6.37 4.14
C VAL A 128 -14.54 6.16 5.27
N GLN A 129 -14.72 6.85 6.40
CA GLN A 129 -13.86 6.69 7.57
C GLN A 129 -13.94 5.26 8.15
N LEU A 130 -15.15 4.69 8.25
CA LEU A 130 -15.32 3.34 8.78
C LEU A 130 -14.69 2.31 7.84
N VAL A 131 -14.97 2.40 6.54
CA VAL A 131 -14.44 1.47 5.53
C VAL A 131 -12.91 1.50 5.50
N THR A 132 -12.30 2.68 5.54
CA THR A 132 -10.84 2.82 5.54
C THR A 132 -10.20 2.28 6.83
N CYS A 133 -10.82 2.49 8.00
CA CYS A 133 -10.38 1.87 9.25
C CYS A 133 -10.47 0.34 9.23
N VAL A 134 -11.54 -0.22 8.63
CA VAL A 134 -11.69 -1.67 8.47
C VAL A 134 -10.61 -2.23 7.54
N LEU A 135 -10.37 -1.58 6.40
CA LEU A 135 -9.31 -1.99 5.47
C LEU A 135 -7.91 -1.89 6.10
N ALA A 136 -7.63 -0.81 6.83
CA ALA A 136 -6.38 -0.66 7.57
C ALA A 136 -6.17 -1.77 8.60
N SER A 137 -7.24 -2.12 9.34
CA SER A 137 -7.23 -3.21 10.32
C SER A 137 -7.01 -4.56 9.64
N ALA A 138 -7.71 -4.82 8.54
CA ALA A 138 -7.56 -6.04 7.75
C ALA A 138 -6.13 -6.19 7.20
N ALA A 139 -5.54 -5.11 6.68
CA ALA A 139 -4.15 -5.09 6.21
C ALA A 139 -3.15 -5.39 7.34
N LEU A 140 -3.37 -4.83 8.54
CA LEU A 140 -2.52 -5.06 9.70
C LEU A 140 -2.63 -6.50 10.20
N VAL A 141 -3.85 -7.05 10.27
CA VAL A 141 -4.08 -8.46 10.62
C VAL A 141 -3.43 -9.39 9.59
N ALA A 142 -3.62 -9.14 8.30
CA ALA A 142 -2.99 -9.93 7.23
C ALA A 142 -1.46 -9.88 7.35
N GLY A 143 -0.88 -8.70 7.57
CA GLY A 143 0.56 -8.55 7.82
C GLY A 143 1.03 -9.37 9.02
N CYS A 144 0.32 -9.32 10.15
CA CYS A 144 0.64 -10.10 11.35
C CYS A 144 0.50 -11.62 11.13
N LEU A 145 -0.47 -12.07 10.34
CA LEU A 145 -0.63 -13.49 10.00
C LEU A 145 0.52 -13.98 9.11
N ILE A 146 0.92 -13.18 8.12
CA ILE A 146 2.08 -13.49 7.27
C ILE A 146 3.36 -13.54 8.11
N ALA A 147 3.53 -12.62 9.07
CA ALA A 147 4.64 -12.62 10.01
C ALA A 147 4.76 -13.90 10.84
N ARG A 148 3.62 -14.48 11.24
CA ARG A 148 3.53 -15.68 12.08
C ARG A 148 3.54 -16.98 11.29
N GLY A 149 3.40 -16.91 9.97
CA GLY A 149 3.43 -18.07 9.08
C GLY A 149 4.82 -18.73 8.98
N PRO A 150 4.93 -19.87 8.27
CA PRO A 150 6.17 -20.67 8.18
C PRO A 150 7.39 -19.94 7.58
N PHE A 151 7.21 -18.73 7.06
CA PHE A 151 8.32 -17.85 6.63
C PHE A 151 9.14 -17.27 7.79
N SER A 152 8.61 -17.21 9.02
CA SER A 152 9.37 -16.80 10.21
C SER A 152 10.42 -17.84 10.63
N ALA A 153 10.13 -19.13 10.41
CA ALA A 153 10.98 -20.25 10.84
C ALA A 153 12.29 -20.43 10.03
N ARG A 154 12.53 -19.63 8.98
CA ARG A 154 13.79 -19.63 8.21
C ARG A 154 14.71 -18.45 8.55
N SER A 155 14.40 -17.67 9.59
CA SER A 155 15.14 -16.46 9.96
C SER A 155 16.00 -16.57 11.22
N SER A 156 16.07 -17.75 11.84
CA SER A 156 17.00 -18.07 12.94
C SER A 156 18.17 -18.91 12.46
#